data_AF-A0A0G1KN71-F1
#
_entry.id   AF-A0A0G1KN71-F1
#
_cell.length_a   1.000
_cell.length_b   1.000
_cell.length_c   1.000
_cell.angle_alpha   90.00
_cell.angle_beta   90.00
_cell.angle_gamma   90.00
#
_symmetry.space_group_name_H-M   'P 1'
#
loop_
_entity.id
_entity.type
_entity.pdbx_description
1 polymer ?
#
loop_
_entity_poly.entity_id
_entity_poly.type
_entity_poly.pdbx_seq_one_letter_code
_entity_poly.pdbx_strand_id
1 'polypeptide(L)'
;MGRLPGPVKPSVKAAYTSEPKSPVSQKLSPPSFTTTGIFVMDLDTGIVLLDKNPHLRLKPASLTKIMTSLVALDYYSEGSVLKVINGQKSLGNTVKLVKGDELTASEVIYALLVPSGNDAAVTLAENYPGGYQQFVKKMNQKITELGLSNTNFTNVSGVESPNHYTSASWNLPIFFWENRALWALKPAGLLKPASASLSWSRRTITLFSLAY
;
A
#
# COMPACT_ATOMS: atom_id res chain seq x y z
N MET A 1 -29.30 -24.29 -43.47
CA MET A 1 -28.08 -24.53 -42.68
C MET A 1 -27.16 -23.33 -42.81
N GLY A 2 -27.20 -22.38 -41.88
CA GLY A 2 -26.31 -21.22 -41.87
C GLY A 2 -25.20 -21.42 -40.82
N ARG A 3 -23.93 -21.42 -41.24
CA ARG A 3 -22.78 -21.49 -40.33
C ARG A 3 -22.66 -20.18 -39.56
N LEU A 4 -22.60 -20.26 -38.23
CA LEU A 4 -22.26 -19.13 -37.37
C LEU A 4 -20.82 -18.66 -37.68
N PRO A 5 -20.56 -17.35 -37.78
CA PRO A 5 -19.21 -16.84 -37.93
C PRO A 5 -18.38 -17.20 -36.68
N GLY A 6 -17.18 -17.74 -36.90
CA GLY A 6 -16.25 -18.10 -35.83
C GLY A 6 -15.75 -16.87 -35.06
N PRO A 7 -15.17 -17.06 -33.86
CA PRO A 7 -14.70 -15.97 -33.02
C PRO A 7 -13.62 -15.17 -33.76
N VAL A 8 -13.88 -13.88 -33.96
CA VAL A 8 -12.90 -12.93 -34.49
C VAL A 8 -11.82 -12.76 -33.42
N LYS A 9 -10.58 -13.17 -33.73
CA LYS A 9 -9.44 -12.87 -32.87
C LYS A 9 -9.29 -11.35 -32.78
N PRO A 10 -9.29 -10.75 -31.57
CA PRO A 10 -9.04 -9.33 -31.44
C PRO A 10 -7.62 -9.02 -31.96
N SER A 11 -7.54 -8.29 -33.06
CA SER A 11 -6.28 -7.72 -33.55
C SER A 11 -6.00 -6.44 -32.77
N VAL A 12 -5.16 -6.54 -31.73
CA VAL A 12 -4.68 -5.36 -31.01
C VAL A 12 -3.71 -4.61 -31.90
N LYS A 13 -4.10 -3.44 -32.41
CA LYS A 13 -3.15 -2.46 -32.96
C LYS A 13 -2.40 -1.85 -31.77
N ALA A 14 -1.15 -2.25 -31.59
CA ALA A 14 -0.25 -1.63 -30.63
C ALA A 14 -0.10 -0.13 -30.96
N ALA A 15 -0.60 0.74 -30.08
CA ALA A 15 -0.42 2.17 -30.17
C ALA A 15 0.40 2.65 -28.95
N TYR A 16 1.50 3.34 -29.26
CA TYR A 16 2.54 3.93 -28.40
C TYR A 16 3.69 3.00 -27.99
N THR A 17 4.79 3.15 -28.74
CA THR A 17 6.09 2.48 -28.62
C THR A 17 7.17 3.35 -28.00
N SER A 18 6.88 4.49 -27.34
CA SER A 18 7.93 5.24 -26.65
C SER A 18 8.23 4.61 -25.29
N GLU A 19 9.51 4.39 -24.98
CA GLU A 19 9.91 4.14 -23.58
C GLU A 19 9.39 5.28 -22.71
N PRO A 20 8.98 5.00 -21.46
CA PRO A 20 8.75 6.07 -20.50
C PRO A 20 10.00 6.96 -20.52
N LYS A 21 9.82 8.23 -20.88
CA LYS A 21 10.96 9.15 -20.95
C LYS A 21 11.50 9.28 -19.53
N SER A 22 12.76 8.90 -19.33
CA SER A 22 13.44 9.10 -18.07
C SER A 22 13.29 10.57 -17.63
N PRO A 23 13.07 10.82 -16.34
CA PRO A 23 13.00 12.18 -15.84
C PRO A 23 14.28 12.93 -16.22
N VAL A 24 14.12 14.12 -16.77
CA VAL A 24 15.26 14.95 -17.19
C VAL A 24 15.97 15.46 -15.93
N SER A 25 17.19 14.97 -15.69
CA SER A 25 18.02 15.49 -14.62
C SER A 25 18.46 16.92 -14.95
N GLN A 26 18.01 17.89 -14.16
CA GLN A 26 18.41 19.30 -14.29
C GLN A 26 19.78 19.60 -13.66
N LYS A 27 20.55 18.58 -13.25
CA LYS A 27 21.82 18.73 -12.49
C LYS A 27 21.70 19.68 -11.29
N LEU A 28 20.56 19.66 -10.59
CA LEU A 28 20.40 20.40 -9.35
C LEU A 28 21.17 19.68 -8.23
N SER A 29 21.80 20.45 -7.35
CA SER A 29 22.34 19.88 -6.11
C SER A 29 21.19 19.28 -5.31
N PRO A 30 21.29 18.03 -4.83
CA PRO A 30 20.24 17.44 -4.01
C PRO A 30 20.07 18.26 -2.73
N PRO A 31 18.82 18.46 -2.25
CA PRO A 31 18.61 19.13 -0.98
C PRO A 31 19.26 18.34 0.16
N SER A 32 19.67 19.04 1.22
CA SER A 32 20.14 18.38 2.43
C SER A 32 18.97 17.82 3.23
N PHE A 33 19.08 16.57 3.69
CA PHE A 33 18.04 15.90 4.47
C PHE A 33 18.57 15.37 5.80
N THR A 34 17.85 15.65 6.88
CA THR A 34 18.15 15.14 8.23
C THR A 34 17.59 13.74 8.49
N THR A 35 16.61 13.27 7.71
CA THR A 35 15.98 11.95 7.93
C THR A 35 16.95 10.79 7.74
N THR A 36 16.71 9.72 8.49
CA THR A 36 17.45 8.46 8.44
C THR A 36 17.20 7.68 7.14
N GLY A 37 16.00 7.77 6.55
CA GLY A 37 15.62 6.99 5.37
C GLY A 37 14.70 7.74 4.41
N ILE A 38 15.03 7.69 3.11
CA ILE A 38 14.27 8.34 2.02
C ILE A 38 14.11 7.35 0.89
N PHE A 39 12.92 7.37 0.27
CA PHE A 39 12.70 6.72 -1.00
C PHE A 39 11.68 7.52 -1.82
N VAL A 40 12.08 7.96 -3.01
CA VAL A 40 11.24 8.71 -3.95
C VAL A 40 11.33 8.04 -5.31
N MET A 41 10.18 7.69 -5.86
CA MET A 41 10.06 7.05 -7.16
C MET A 41 9.02 7.77 -8.00
N ASP A 42 9.32 7.89 -9.28
CA ASP A 42 8.34 8.21 -10.30
C ASP A 42 7.51 6.95 -10.59
N LEU A 43 6.22 7.01 -10.27
CA LEU A 43 5.32 5.85 -10.37
C LEU A 43 5.04 5.43 -11.82
N ASP A 44 5.04 6.36 -12.77
CA ASP A 44 4.74 6.09 -14.19
C ASP A 44 5.91 5.32 -14.85
N THR A 45 7.14 5.68 -14.47
CA THR A 45 8.37 5.14 -15.08
C THR A 45 9.02 4.03 -14.23
N GLY A 46 8.70 3.97 -12.94
CA GLY A 46 9.39 3.10 -11.97
C GLY A 46 10.83 3.52 -11.68
N ILE A 47 11.23 4.75 -12.05
CA ILE A 47 12.58 5.26 -11.83
C ILE A 47 12.68 5.83 -10.41
N VAL A 48 13.69 5.37 -9.66
CA VAL A 48 14.06 5.95 -8.37
C VAL A 48 14.69 7.31 -8.61
N LEU A 49 14.07 8.36 -8.06
CA LEU A 49 14.53 9.75 -8.18
C LEU A 49 15.52 10.12 -7.07
N LEU A 50 15.32 9.54 -5.89
CA LEU A 50 16.13 9.79 -4.69
C LEU A 50 15.96 8.63 -3.72
N ASP A 51 17.06 8.15 -3.15
CA ASP A 51 17.06 7.26 -2.02
C ASP A 51 18.13 7.62 -0.98
N LYS A 52 17.86 7.20 0.25
CA LYS A 52 18.81 7.24 1.38
C LYS A 52 18.45 6.07 2.28
N ASN A 53 19.37 5.14 2.49
CA ASN A 53 19.15 3.94 3.31
C ASN A 53 17.82 3.20 3.00
N PRO A 54 17.49 2.90 1.73
CA PRO A 54 16.16 2.47 1.33
C PRO A 54 15.69 1.15 1.96
N HIS A 55 16.64 0.30 2.37
CA HIS A 55 16.39 -1.03 2.95
C HIS A 55 16.69 -1.11 4.46
N LEU A 56 17.11 0.00 5.08
CA LEU A 56 17.34 0.04 6.51
C LEU A 56 16.04 -0.21 7.26
N ARG A 57 16.07 -1.10 8.24
CA ARG A 57 14.92 -1.41 9.09
C ARG A 57 14.69 -0.26 10.07
N LEU A 58 13.51 0.34 9.99
CA LEU A 58 13.09 1.51 10.74
C LEU A 58 11.72 1.26 11.37
N LYS A 59 11.43 1.95 12.47
CA LYS A 59 10.09 1.93 13.08
C LYS A 59 9.11 2.63 12.12
N PRO A 60 8.03 1.97 11.65
CA PRO A 60 7.08 2.56 10.70
C PRO A 60 6.17 3.63 11.31
N ALA A 61 6.02 3.63 12.65
CA ALA A 61 4.96 4.38 13.33
C ALA A 61 3.60 4.16 12.62
N SER A 62 2.78 5.21 12.48
CA SER A 62 1.43 5.09 11.89
C SER A 62 1.40 4.64 10.43
N LEU A 63 2.52 4.57 9.69
CA LEU A 63 2.54 3.98 8.34
C LEU A 63 2.10 2.51 8.34
N THR A 64 2.20 1.82 9.47
CA THR A 64 1.62 0.48 9.69
C THR A 64 0.15 0.40 9.28
N LYS A 65 -0.61 1.50 9.45
CA LYS A 65 -2.04 1.54 9.15
C LYS A 65 -2.36 1.36 7.67
N ILE A 66 -1.42 1.62 6.77
CA ILE A 66 -1.56 1.31 5.35
C ILE A 66 -1.65 -0.21 5.15
N MET A 67 -0.82 -1.01 5.84
CA MET A 67 -0.96 -2.47 5.80
C MET A 67 -2.27 -2.94 6.43
N THR A 68 -2.65 -2.32 7.56
CA THR A 68 -3.94 -2.61 8.23
C THR A 68 -5.13 -2.35 7.29
N SER A 69 -5.12 -1.24 6.54
CA SER A 69 -6.19 -0.96 5.58
C SER A 69 -6.19 -1.94 4.42
N LEU A 70 -5.02 -2.35 3.89
CA LEU A 70 -4.95 -3.33 2.81
C LEU A 70 -5.56 -4.68 3.22
N VAL A 71 -5.21 -5.20 4.40
CA VAL A 71 -5.78 -6.45 4.92
C VAL A 71 -7.29 -6.31 5.17
N ALA A 72 -7.73 -5.16 5.67
CA ALA A 72 -9.16 -4.90 5.86
C ALA A 72 -9.92 -4.88 4.53
N LEU A 73 -9.39 -4.23 3.50
CA LEU A 73 -10.00 -4.14 2.16
C LEU A 73 -10.03 -5.48 1.42
N ASP A 74 -9.10 -6.40 1.70
CA ASP A 74 -9.15 -7.76 1.13
C ASP A 74 -10.31 -8.59 1.69
N TYR A 75 -10.80 -8.26 2.90
CA TYR A 75 -11.71 -9.12 3.65
C TYR A 75 -13.11 -8.51 3.82
N TYR A 76 -13.19 -7.25 4.26
CA TYR A 76 -14.46 -6.58 4.49
C TYR A 76 -14.98 -5.93 3.21
N SER A 77 -16.28 -6.11 2.94
CA SER A 77 -16.97 -5.22 2.02
C SER A 77 -17.16 -3.84 2.68
N GLU A 78 -17.27 -2.78 1.89
CA GLU A 78 -17.41 -1.40 2.42
C GLU A 78 -18.55 -1.25 3.43
N GLY A 79 -19.67 -1.96 3.21
CA GLY A 79 -20.85 -1.95 4.08
C GLY A 79 -20.83 -2.98 5.22
N SER A 80 -19.73 -3.72 5.42
CA SER A 80 -19.62 -4.65 6.55
C SER A 80 -19.73 -3.89 7.87
N VAL A 81 -20.64 -4.30 8.75
CA VAL A 81 -20.82 -3.65 10.06
C VAL A 81 -19.82 -4.22 11.05
N LEU A 82 -19.03 -3.33 11.65
CA LEU A 82 -17.99 -3.66 12.63
C LEU A 82 -18.35 -3.05 13.97
N LYS A 83 -18.22 -3.84 15.03
CA LYS A 83 -18.53 -3.41 16.39
C LYS A 83 -17.27 -3.00 17.13
N VAL A 84 -17.31 -1.87 17.81
CA VAL A 84 -16.20 -1.43 18.68
C VAL A 84 -16.20 -2.24 19.97
N ILE A 85 -15.21 -3.11 20.18
CA ILE A 85 -15.12 -4.00 21.34
C ILE A 85 -14.17 -3.43 22.40
N ASN A 86 -12.91 -3.18 22.04
CA ASN A 86 -11.89 -2.61 22.93
C ASN A 86 -11.17 -1.38 22.38
N GLY A 87 -11.74 -0.65 21.41
CA GLY A 87 -11.12 0.53 20.80
C GLY A 87 -10.55 1.54 21.82
N GLN A 88 -11.28 1.77 22.91
CA GLN A 88 -10.89 2.65 24.02
C GLN A 88 -9.60 2.26 24.77
N LYS A 89 -9.13 1.01 24.63
CA LYS A 89 -7.87 0.54 25.25
C LYS A 89 -6.64 0.82 24.37
N SER A 90 -6.83 1.42 23.21
CA SER A 90 -5.75 1.72 22.28
C SER A 90 -4.80 2.76 22.86
N LEU A 91 -3.51 2.50 22.78
CA LEU A 91 -2.46 3.43 23.18
C LEU A 91 -2.18 4.42 22.03
N GLY A 92 -1.87 5.67 22.36
CA GLY A 92 -1.50 6.69 21.37
C GLY A 92 -2.70 7.44 20.80
N ASN A 93 -2.65 7.75 19.50
CA ASN A 93 -3.64 8.59 18.84
C ASN A 93 -4.95 7.82 18.60
N THR A 94 -6.08 8.35 19.06
CA THR A 94 -7.40 7.73 18.94
C THR A 94 -8.44 8.73 18.44
N VAL A 95 -9.48 8.23 17.77
CA VAL A 95 -10.64 9.04 17.36
C VAL A 95 -11.79 9.00 18.38
N LYS A 96 -11.58 8.30 19.50
CA LYS A 96 -12.52 8.14 20.62
C LYS A 96 -13.77 7.35 20.23
N LEU A 97 -13.61 6.27 19.46
CA LEU A 97 -14.69 5.31 19.20
C LEU A 97 -15.25 4.76 20.52
N VAL A 98 -16.57 4.70 20.65
CA VAL A 98 -17.22 4.27 21.89
C VAL A 98 -17.50 2.77 21.83
N LYS A 99 -17.21 2.07 22.93
CA LYS A 99 -17.49 0.64 23.04
C LYS A 99 -18.98 0.38 22.79
N GLY A 100 -19.28 -0.53 21.88
CA GLY A 100 -20.62 -0.90 21.49
C GLY A 100 -21.12 -0.21 20.23
N ASP A 101 -20.45 0.86 19.76
CA ASP A 101 -20.76 1.49 18.48
C ASP A 101 -20.61 0.48 17.34
N GLU A 102 -21.47 0.63 16.34
CA GLU A 102 -21.46 -0.13 15.11
C GLU A 102 -21.23 0.84 13.95
N LEU A 103 -20.13 0.60 13.22
CA LEU A 103 -19.71 1.43 12.09
C LEU A 103 -19.51 0.53 10.88
N THR A 104 -19.72 1.07 9.69
CA THR A 104 -19.34 0.38 8.45
C THR A 104 -17.82 0.28 8.33
N ALA A 105 -17.34 -0.75 7.62
CA ALA A 105 -15.91 -0.93 7.39
C ALA A 105 -15.29 0.30 6.69
N SER A 106 -16.02 0.96 5.80
CA SER A 106 -15.57 2.20 5.15
C SER A 106 -15.37 3.35 6.15
N GLU A 107 -16.29 3.54 7.11
CA GLU A 107 -16.15 4.53 8.19
C GLU A 107 -14.97 4.21 9.11
N VAL A 108 -14.77 2.94 9.46
CA VAL A 108 -13.63 2.53 10.30
C VAL A 108 -12.30 2.71 9.56
N ILE A 109 -12.24 2.39 8.25
CA ILE A 109 -11.05 2.64 7.43
C ILE A 109 -10.79 4.15 7.25
N TYR A 110 -11.84 4.96 7.13
CA TYR A 110 -11.70 6.42 7.11
C TYR A 110 -11.10 6.93 8.42
N ALA A 111 -11.63 6.49 9.57
CA ALA A 111 -11.11 6.81 10.90
C ALA A 111 -9.67 6.29 11.11
N LEU A 112 -9.31 5.18 10.47
CA LEU A 112 -7.96 4.63 10.48
C LEU A 112 -6.98 5.54 9.73
N LEU A 113 -7.33 6.00 8.53
CA LEU A 113 -6.36 6.63 7.62
C LEU A 113 -6.31 8.16 7.73
N VAL A 114 -7.45 8.81 7.95
CA VAL A 114 -7.53 10.29 7.91
C VAL A 114 -7.04 10.91 9.23
N PRO A 115 -7.68 10.63 10.38
CA PRO A 115 -7.17 11.10 11.66
C PRO A 115 -6.13 10.16 12.28
N SER A 116 -5.71 9.07 11.60
CA SER A 116 -4.74 8.08 12.10
C SER A 116 -5.17 7.38 13.40
N GLY A 117 -6.44 7.00 13.54
CA GLY A 117 -7.00 6.40 14.76
C GLY A 117 -6.48 5.00 15.05
N ASN A 118 -5.88 4.80 16.23
CA ASN A 118 -5.41 3.49 16.69
C ASN A 118 -6.56 2.58 17.14
N ASP A 119 -7.62 3.19 17.70
CA ASP A 119 -8.88 2.54 18.06
C ASP A 119 -9.63 1.99 16.85
N ALA A 120 -9.57 2.68 15.71
CA ALA A 120 -10.06 2.15 14.44
C ALA A 120 -9.26 0.92 13.98
N ALA A 121 -7.93 0.96 14.11
CA ALA A 121 -7.06 -0.17 13.77
C ALA A 121 -7.38 -1.42 14.61
N VAL A 122 -7.55 -1.24 15.93
CA VAL A 122 -7.97 -2.31 16.85
C VAL A 122 -9.36 -2.84 16.46
N THR A 123 -10.31 -1.96 16.13
CA THR A 123 -11.67 -2.35 15.73
C THR A 123 -11.66 -3.25 14.50
N LEU A 124 -10.89 -2.91 13.46
CA LEU A 124 -10.73 -3.75 12.26
C LEU A 124 -10.18 -5.14 12.61
N ALA A 125 -9.19 -5.18 13.50
CA ALA A 125 -8.49 -6.40 13.86
C ALA A 125 -9.33 -7.32 14.77
N GLU A 126 -10.11 -6.76 15.69
CA GLU A 126 -10.95 -7.52 16.61
C GLU A 126 -12.19 -8.13 15.93
N ASN A 127 -12.74 -7.46 14.91
CA ASN A 127 -13.86 -7.99 14.13
C ASN A 127 -13.45 -9.05 13.10
N TYR A 128 -12.14 -9.24 12.88
CA TYR A 128 -11.64 -10.18 11.89
C TYR A 128 -11.82 -11.62 12.39
N PRO A 129 -12.11 -12.61 11.53
CA PRO A 129 -12.19 -14.01 11.95
C PRO A 129 -10.94 -14.48 12.69
N GLY A 130 -11.12 -14.95 13.92
CA GLY A 130 -10.03 -15.33 14.82
C GLY A 130 -9.33 -14.15 15.52
N GLY A 131 -9.84 -12.94 15.35
CA GLY A 131 -9.53 -11.73 16.10
C GLY A 131 -8.16 -11.14 15.82
N TYR A 132 -7.73 -10.30 16.75
CA TYR A 132 -6.55 -9.42 16.62
C TYR A 132 -5.28 -10.16 16.18
N GLN A 133 -4.98 -11.30 16.81
CA GLN A 133 -3.75 -12.05 16.52
C GLN A 133 -3.77 -12.65 15.10
N GLN A 134 -4.93 -13.13 14.64
CA GLN A 134 -5.05 -13.61 13.26
C GLN A 134 -4.98 -12.48 12.24
N PHE A 135 -5.47 -11.30 12.58
CA PHE A 135 -5.30 -10.11 11.74
C PHE A 135 -3.82 -9.74 11.58
N VAL A 136 -3.06 -9.68 12.68
CA VAL A 136 -1.60 -9.43 12.62
C VAL A 136 -0.88 -10.53 11.83
N LYS A 137 -1.28 -11.79 11.98
CA LYS A 137 -0.77 -12.88 11.14
C LYS A 137 -1.06 -12.64 9.66
N LYS A 138 -2.28 -12.20 9.32
CA LYS A 138 -2.66 -11.88 7.94
C LYS A 138 -1.87 -10.69 7.38
N MET A 139 -1.56 -9.68 8.18
CA MET A 139 -0.63 -8.60 7.79
C MET A 139 0.75 -9.15 7.39
N ASN A 140 1.29 -10.09 8.16
CA ASN A 140 2.60 -10.70 7.85
C ASN A 140 2.54 -11.72 6.70
N GLN A 141 1.38 -12.35 6.47
CA GLN A 141 1.16 -13.12 5.25
C GLN A 141 1.19 -12.20 4.02
N LYS A 142 0.51 -11.05 4.09
CA LYS A 142 0.52 -10.04 3.02
C LYS A 142 1.92 -9.48 2.76
N ILE A 143 2.77 -9.33 3.77
CA ILE A 143 4.21 -9.03 3.58
C ILE A 143 4.87 -10.04 2.64
N THR A 144 4.61 -11.33 2.84
CA THR A 144 5.19 -12.41 2.01
C THR A 144 4.62 -12.37 0.60
N GLU A 145 3.30 -12.20 0.47
CA GLU A 145 2.60 -12.05 -0.81
C GLU A 145 3.17 -10.88 -1.64
N LEU A 146 3.51 -9.78 -0.97
CA LEU A 146 4.07 -8.57 -1.58
C LEU A 146 5.61 -8.61 -1.70
N GLY A 147 6.32 -9.59 -1.14
CA GLY A 147 7.79 -9.63 -1.18
C GLY A 147 8.49 -8.57 -0.32
N LEU A 148 7.88 -8.13 0.80
CA LEU A 148 8.43 -7.12 1.71
C LEU A 148 9.46 -7.70 2.69
N SER A 149 10.66 -8.05 2.20
CA SER A 149 11.69 -8.75 2.98
C SER A 149 12.27 -7.99 4.19
N ASN A 150 12.07 -6.66 4.26
CA ASN A 150 12.53 -5.80 5.35
C ASN A 150 11.39 -5.25 6.20
N THR A 151 10.32 -6.02 6.35
CA THR A 151 9.12 -5.62 7.10
C THR A 151 8.66 -6.73 8.04
N ASN A 152 8.24 -6.36 9.25
CA ASN A 152 7.57 -7.23 10.20
C ASN A 152 6.61 -6.40 11.06
N PHE A 153 5.35 -6.82 11.14
CA PHE A 153 4.33 -6.15 11.94
C PHE A 153 3.96 -6.98 13.17
N THR A 154 4.07 -6.38 14.35
CA THR A 154 3.67 -6.99 15.63
C THR A 154 2.34 -6.45 16.15
N ASN A 155 1.82 -5.40 15.52
CA ASN A 155 0.57 -4.75 15.88
C ASN A 155 -0.03 -4.04 14.65
N VAL A 156 -1.24 -3.50 14.81
CA VAL A 156 -2.07 -2.96 13.72
C VAL A 156 -2.02 -1.43 13.60
N SER A 157 -1.41 -0.74 14.57
CA SER A 157 -1.51 0.72 14.70
C SER A 157 -0.19 1.45 14.48
N GLY A 158 0.94 0.76 14.64
CA GLY A 158 2.27 1.35 14.60
C GLY A 158 2.81 1.80 15.96
N VAL A 159 2.12 1.45 17.06
CA VAL A 159 2.64 1.69 18.41
C VAL A 159 3.99 0.97 18.55
N GLU A 160 4.95 1.62 19.21
CA GLU A 160 6.29 1.08 19.34
C GLU A 160 6.30 -0.30 20.02
N SER A 161 6.98 -1.25 19.40
CA SER A 161 7.04 -2.63 19.85
C SER A 161 8.32 -3.28 19.34
N PRO A 162 8.95 -4.19 20.11
CA PRO A 162 10.09 -4.97 19.63
C PRO A 162 9.75 -5.69 18.32
N ASN A 163 10.70 -5.72 17.39
CA ASN A 163 10.55 -6.33 16.06
C ASN A 163 9.45 -5.71 15.18
N HIS A 164 8.90 -4.55 15.51
CA HIS A 164 7.97 -3.82 14.63
C HIS A 164 8.74 -2.88 13.70
N TYR A 165 8.96 -3.28 12.45
CA TYR A 165 9.81 -2.52 11.52
C TYR A 165 9.34 -2.61 10.07
N THR A 166 9.74 -1.63 9.27
CA THR A 166 9.67 -1.63 7.81
C THR A 166 10.92 -0.94 7.23
N SER A 167 10.96 -0.66 5.93
CA SER A 167 12.04 0.14 5.31
C SER A 167 11.46 1.29 4.47
N ALA A 168 12.27 2.26 4.07
CA ALA A 168 11.78 3.39 3.27
C ALA A 168 11.22 2.94 1.90
N SER A 169 11.79 1.87 1.33
CA SER A 169 11.35 1.28 0.06
C SER A 169 10.13 0.34 0.17
N TRP A 170 9.51 0.21 1.36
CA TRP A 170 8.50 -0.82 1.61
C TRP A 170 7.23 -0.71 0.75
N ASN A 171 6.92 0.48 0.25
CA ASN A 171 5.73 0.69 -0.58
C ASN A 171 5.93 0.26 -2.04
N LEU A 172 7.17 -0.01 -2.47
CA LEU A 172 7.46 -0.43 -3.84
C LEU A 172 6.59 -1.60 -4.29
N PRO A 173 6.53 -2.71 -3.54
CA PRO A 173 5.83 -3.88 -4.05
C PRO A 173 4.30 -3.76 -3.93
N ILE A 174 3.79 -2.88 -3.07
CA ILE A 174 2.36 -2.54 -3.01
C ILE A 174 1.94 -1.87 -4.32
N PHE A 175 2.71 -0.88 -4.77
CA PHE A 175 2.47 -0.22 -6.04
C PHE A 175 2.50 -1.20 -7.23
N PHE A 176 3.46 -2.12 -7.26
CA PHE A 176 3.54 -3.13 -8.33
C PHE A 176 2.44 -4.21 -8.23
N TRP A 177 1.93 -4.50 -7.05
CA TRP A 177 0.85 -5.48 -6.84
C TRP A 177 -0.51 -4.99 -7.34
N GLU A 178 -0.84 -3.72 -7.13
CA GLU A 178 -2.07 -3.13 -7.70
C GLU A 178 -2.00 -3.06 -9.23
N ASN A 179 -0.80 -3.00 -9.79
CA ASN A 179 -0.53 -2.92 -11.22
C ASN A 179 -0.12 -4.28 -11.87
N ARG A 180 -0.63 -5.41 -11.37
CA ARG A 180 -0.30 -6.79 -11.83
C ARG A 180 -0.32 -7.01 -13.36
N ALA A 181 -1.09 -6.24 -14.12
CA ALA A 181 -1.10 -6.29 -15.59
C ALA A 181 0.25 -5.88 -16.24
N LEU A 182 1.05 -5.06 -15.56
CA LEU A 182 2.33 -4.56 -16.09
C LEU A 182 3.46 -5.59 -16.03
N TRP A 183 3.33 -6.66 -15.24
CA TRP A 183 4.44 -7.58 -14.94
C TRP A 183 4.19 -9.05 -15.29
N ALA A 184 2.94 -9.51 -15.45
CA ALA A 184 2.65 -10.89 -15.89
C ALA A 184 3.20 -11.23 -17.30
N LEU A 185 3.79 -10.25 -18.00
CA LEU A 185 4.47 -10.39 -19.29
C LEU A 185 6.00 -10.20 -19.15
N LYS A 186 6.69 -10.97 -18.31
CA LYS A 186 8.16 -11.10 -18.42
C LYS A 186 8.69 -12.49 -18.03
N PRO A 187 9.11 -13.31 -18.99
CA PRO A 187 10.42 -13.95 -18.95
C PRO A 187 11.51 -12.92 -19.30
N ALA A 188 12.76 -13.22 -18.94
CA ALA A 188 13.91 -12.32 -19.09
C ALA A 188 14.09 -11.76 -20.51
N GLY A 189 14.17 -10.42 -20.62
CA GLY A 189 14.65 -9.71 -21.80
C GLY A 189 13.57 -9.21 -22.77
N LEU A 190 13.60 -7.89 -23.02
CA LEU A 190 12.93 -7.13 -24.09
C LEU A 190 11.40 -6.87 -24.03
N LEU A 191 11.09 -5.56 -23.94
CA LEU A 191 9.94 -4.80 -24.47
C LEU A 191 8.55 -4.79 -23.75
N LYS A 192 8.30 -3.60 -23.16
CA LYS A 192 7.11 -2.70 -23.00
C LYS A 192 5.66 -3.20 -22.76
N PRO A 193 5.00 -2.71 -21.69
CA PRO A 193 3.56 -2.92 -21.44
C PRO A 193 2.65 -1.97 -22.25
N ALA A 194 1.45 -2.44 -22.57
CA ALA A 194 0.33 -1.63 -23.04
C ALA A 194 -0.60 -1.29 -21.85
N SER A 195 -1.01 -0.03 -21.72
CA SER A 195 -2.04 0.40 -20.76
C SER A 195 -3.30 0.89 -21.49
N ALA A 196 -4.45 0.61 -20.88
CA ALA A 196 -5.70 1.33 -21.17
C ALA A 196 -5.72 2.60 -20.29
N SER A 197 -6.03 3.75 -20.89
CA SER A 197 -6.03 5.05 -20.22
C SER A 197 -7.38 5.35 -19.57
N LEU A 198 -7.36 5.74 -18.30
CA LEU A 198 -8.32 6.67 -17.71
C LEU A 198 -7.51 7.92 -17.32
N SER A 199 -7.73 9.03 -18.05
CA SER A 199 -7.01 10.27 -17.80
C SER A 199 -7.64 11.03 -16.63
N TRP A 200 -6.86 11.26 -15.58
CA TRP A 200 -7.02 12.44 -14.73
C TRP A 200 -5.64 13.08 -14.58
N SER A 201 -5.50 14.31 -15.06
CA SER A 201 -4.26 15.07 -14.93
C SER A 201 -4.02 15.41 -13.47
N ARG A 202 -2.97 14.87 -12.86
CA ARG A 202 -2.13 15.47 -11.82
C ARG A 202 -0.92 14.56 -11.60
N ARG A 203 0.28 15.10 -11.79
CA ARG A 203 1.52 14.43 -11.43
C ARG A 203 1.53 14.30 -9.90
N THR A 204 1.37 13.09 -9.38
CA THR A 204 1.43 12.87 -7.93
C THR A 204 2.86 12.47 -7.56
N ILE A 205 3.58 13.38 -6.92
CA ILE A 205 4.84 13.09 -6.24
C ILE A 205 4.47 12.68 -4.82
N THR A 206 4.65 11.41 -4.47
CA THR A 206 4.42 10.94 -3.10
C THR A 206 5.75 10.88 -2.35
N LEU A 207 5.94 11.80 -1.41
CA LEU A 207 7.08 11.82 -0.49
C LEU A 207 6.73 11.00 0.76
N PHE A 208 7.44 9.91 0.99
CA PHE A 208 7.43 9.22 2.29
C PHE A 208 8.75 9.49 3.01
N SER A 209 8.68 10.13 4.17
CA SER A 209 9.82 10.33 5.07
C SER A 209 9.58 9.54 6.35
N LEU A 210 10.52 8.69 6.71
CA LEU A 210 10.59 8.08 8.04
C LEU A 210 11.48 8.98 8.90
N ALA A 211 10.87 9.88 9.68
CA ALA A 211 11.59 10.77 10.58
C ALA A 211 11.80 10.09 11.93
N TYR A 212 13.06 9.95 12.33
CA TYR A 212 13.54 10.16 13.70
C TYR A 212 14.84 10.96 13.57
#